data_AF-A0A1Q6CM69-F1
#
_entry.id   AF-A0A1Q6CM69-F1
#
_cell.length_a   1.000
_cell.length_b   1.000
_cell.length_c   1.000
_cell.angle_alpha   90.00
_cell.angle_beta   90.00
_cell.angle_gamma   90.00
#
_symmetry.space_group_name_H-M   'P 1'
#
loop_
_entity.id
_entity.type
_entity.pdbx_description
1 polymer ?
#
loop_
_entity_poly.entity_id
_entity_poly.type
_entity_poly.pdbx_seq_one_letter_code
_entity_poly.pdbx_strand_id
1 'polypeptide(L)'
;MVMGWYLGFENPSYYSNVLAFASAISDKTSEYTEAGFETVPDGLLPVAICQKISGDKGELYTHRGETLRKNFGVTFTTSRSYGSDANGIIERALQSVEKSFEHDLPGIAQPPKAKKQGGKDSRLVANVTIEELREYVLEEILLHNQLADLSNSYDRDDDMPTGLPLTPISLWRWGIKNRMGTVRTVSKKNFLLTMLPRGMATASVKGFCFQGLYFWSERLEELGFFEKTAQLHHTTNLSASLILLQ
;
A
#
# COMPACT_ATOMS: atom_id res chain seq x y z
N MET A 1 3.52 -2.64 -13.92
CA MET A 1 2.13 -2.59 -13.42
C MET A 1 2.15 -2.24 -11.96
N VAL A 2 1.41 -1.19 -11.59
CA VAL A 2 1.22 -0.79 -10.21
C VAL A 2 -0.14 -1.33 -9.74
N MET A 3 -0.12 -2.21 -8.73
CA MET A 3 -1.33 -2.88 -8.23
C MET A 3 -1.98 -2.13 -7.07
N GLY A 4 -1.13 -1.59 -6.20
CA GLY A 4 -1.52 -0.82 -5.02
C GLY A 4 -0.39 0.14 -4.67
N TRP A 5 -0.76 1.16 -3.93
CA TRP A 5 0.09 2.28 -3.63
C TRP A 5 -0.31 2.87 -2.28
N TYR A 6 0.54 3.72 -1.72
CA TYR A 6 0.26 4.44 -0.49
C TYR A 6 1.12 5.70 -0.42
N LEU A 7 0.50 6.80 -0.01
CA LEU A 7 1.12 8.11 0.19
C LEU A 7 0.75 8.62 1.58
N GLY A 8 1.77 9.05 2.33
CA GLY A 8 1.62 9.61 3.67
C GLY A 8 2.91 10.24 4.14
N PHE A 9 2.89 10.82 5.34
CA PHE A 9 4.02 11.58 5.90
C PHE A 9 5.00 10.72 6.71
N GLU A 10 4.64 9.47 6.96
CA GLU A 10 5.48 8.51 7.66
C GLU A 10 6.57 7.93 6.76
N ASN A 11 7.68 7.58 7.39
CA ASN A 11 8.74 6.84 6.72
C ASN A 11 8.24 5.45 6.27
N PRO A 12 8.89 4.84 5.26
CA PRO A 12 8.67 3.44 4.91
C PRO A 12 8.69 2.58 6.17
N SER A 13 7.56 1.93 6.42
CA SER A 13 7.30 1.11 7.60
C SER A 13 6.55 -0.17 7.23
N TYR A 14 6.56 -1.17 8.13
CA TYR A 14 5.66 -2.33 7.98
C TYR A 14 4.21 -1.88 7.77
N TYR A 15 3.78 -0.82 8.46
CA TYR A 15 2.40 -0.33 8.35
C TYR A 15 2.13 0.38 7.02
N SER A 16 3.07 1.16 6.50
CA SER A 16 2.91 1.78 5.18
C SER A 16 2.86 0.71 4.07
N ASN A 17 3.66 -0.35 4.17
CA ASN A 17 3.57 -1.51 3.28
C ASN A 17 2.20 -2.21 3.39
N VAL A 18 1.66 -2.37 4.60
CA VAL A 18 0.31 -2.93 4.80
C VAL A 18 -0.77 -2.09 4.13
N LEU A 19 -0.66 -0.77 4.19
CA LEU A 19 -1.60 0.15 3.54
C LEU A 19 -1.50 0.05 2.00
N ALA A 20 -0.28 -0.04 1.46
CA ALA A 20 -0.07 -0.29 0.04
C ALA A 20 -0.63 -1.64 -0.42
N PHE A 21 -0.46 -2.71 0.38
CA PHE A 21 -1.08 -4.01 0.09
C PHE A 21 -2.60 -3.96 0.20
N ALA A 22 -3.13 -3.23 1.19
CA ALA A 22 -4.57 -3.04 1.33
C ALA A 22 -5.16 -2.36 0.08
N SER A 23 -4.45 -1.37 -0.50
CA SER A 23 -4.79 -0.75 -1.77
C SER A 23 -4.74 -1.75 -2.95
N ALA A 24 -3.78 -2.68 -2.96
CA ALA A 24 -3.66 -3.69 -4.03
C ALA A 24 -4.79 -4.73 -4.06
N ILE A 25 -5.33 -5.08 -2.89
CA ILE A 25 -6.34 -6.14 -2.75
C ILE A 25 -7.79 -5.62 -2.66
N SER A 26 -7.98 -4.30 -2.61
CA SER A 26 -9.30 -3.69 -2.51
C SER A 26 -9.71 -2.99 -3.80
N ASP A 27 -11.01 -2.80 -3.95
CA ASP A 27 -11.54 -1.83 -4.89
C ASP A 27 -10.97 -0.44 -4.55
N LYS A 28 -10.57 0.28 -5.59
CA LYS A 28 -9.96 1.62 -5.54
C LYS A 28 -10.85 2.66 -6.23
N THR A 29 -12.01 2.28 -6.76
CA THR A 29 -12.88 3.18 -7.53
C THR A 29 -13.23 4.45 -6.74
N SER A 30 -13.56 4.32 -5.46
CA SER A 30 -13.88 5.47 -4.60
C SER A 30 -12.69 6.44 -4.43
N GLU A 31 -11.47 5.92 -4.37
CA GLU A 31 -10.25 6.74 -4.24
C GLU A 31 -10.01 7.57 -5.51
N TYR A 32 -10.28 7.01 -6.69
CA TYR A 32 -10.23 7.77 -7.94
C TYR A 32 -11.38 8.78 -8.03
N THR A 33 -12.59 8.43 -7.61
CA THR A 33 -13.70 9.40 -7.58
C THR A 33 -13.44 10.57 -6.62
N GLU A 34 -12.88 10.29 -5.43
CA GLU A 34 -12.46 11.32 -4.46
C GLU A 34 -11.39 12.25 -5.01
N ALA A 35 -10.49 11.72 -5.86
CA ALA A 35 -9.44 12.47 -6.54
C ALA A 35 -9.93 13.18 -7.82
N GLY A 36 -11.24 13.28 -8.05
CA GLY A 36 -11.81 14.06 -9.16
C GLY A 36 -11.93 13.33 -10.50
N PHE A 37 -11.66 12.03 -10.57
CA PHE A 37 -11.81 11.26 -11.81
C PHE A 37 -13.29 10.92 -12.06
N GLU A 38 -13.86 11.41 -13.16
CA GLU A 38 -15.30 11.24 -13.47
C GLU A 38 -15.70 9.77 -13.64
N THR A 39 -14.94 8.99 -14.41
CA THR A 39 -15.12 7.54 -14.54
C THR A 39 -13.79 6.85 -14.83
N VAL A 40 -13.52 5.74 -14.16
CA VAL A 40 -12.41 4.85 -14.51
C VAL A 40 -12.97 3.62 -15.19
N PRO A 41 -12.58 3.31 -16.44
CA PRO A 41 -13.07 2.14 -17.15
C PRO A 41 -12.88 0.83 -16.38
N ASP A 42 -13.89 -0.04 -16.47
CA ASP A 42 -13.91 -1.33 -15.78
C ASP A 42 -12.65 -2.16 -16.06
N GLY A 43 -12.10 -2.70 -14.98
CA GLY A 43 -10.94 -3.57 -15.00
C GLY A 43 -9.62 -2.87 -15.32
N LEU A 44 -9.55 -1.52 -15.36
CA LEU A 44 -8.27 -0.80 -15.37
C LEU A 44 -7.63 -0.73 -13.98
N LEU A 45 -8.46 -0.82 -12.93
CA LEU A 45 -8.02 -0.87 -11.54
C LEU A 45 -7.88 -2.34 -11.13
N PRO A 46 -6.67 -2.89 -11.11
CA PRO A 46 -6.48 -4.29 -10.78
C PRO A 46 -6.70 -4.54 -9.29
N VAL A 47 -7.30 -5.68 -8.97
CA VAL A 47 -7.53 -6.09 -7.58
C VAL A 47 -7.09 -7.54 -7.44
N ALA A 48 -6.06 -7.78 -6.65
CA ALA A 48 -5.54 -9.14 -6.47
C ALA A 48 -4.68 -9.26 -5.22
N ILE A 49 -4.82 -10.40 -4.51
CA ILE A 49 -3.80 -10.82 -3.57
C ILE A 49 -2.71 -11.62 -4.31
N CYS A 50 -1.46 -11.25 -4.09
CA CYS A 50 -0.33 -11.96 -4.66
C CYS A 50 -0.06 -13.27 -3.90
N GLN A 51 0.55 -14.25 -4.57
CA GLN A 51 1.04 -15.48 -3.92
C GLN A 51 2.44 -15.29 -3.32
N LYS A 52 3.21 -14.36 -3.90
CA LYS A 52 4.61 -14.15 -3.57
C LYS A 52 4.95 -12.66 -3.62
N ILE A 53 5.63 -12.18 -2.60
CA ILE A 53 6.15 -10.81 -2.51
C ILE A 53 7.68 -10.88 -2.54
N SER A 54 8.27 -10.07 -3.41
CA SER A 54 9.71 -9.83 -3.43
C SER A 54 9.97 -8.39 -3.06
N GLY A 55 11.01 -8.17 -2.28
CA GLY A 55 11.42 -6.84 -1.82
C GLY A 55 12.68 -6.92 -0.98
N ASP A 56 13.22 -5.76 -0.64
CA ASP A 56 14.46 -5.63 0.11
C ASP A 56 14.35 -6.26 1.51
N LYS A 57 15.50 -6.71 2.03
CA LYS A 57 15.67 -7.39 3.33
C LYS A 57 15.41 -6.48 4.55
N GLY A 58 14.33 -5.71 4.52
CA GLY A 58 13.88 -4.85 5.60
C GLY A 58 12.65 -5.42 6.32
N GLU A 59 11.68 -4.55 6.51
CA GLU A 59 10.60 -4.66 7.50
C GLU A 59 9.62 -5.82 7.27
N LEU A 60 9.46 -6.24 6.02
CA LEU A 60 8.59 -7.35 5.61
C LEU A 60 9.13 -8.73 6.00
N TYR A 61 10.43 -8.85 6.32
CA TYR A 61 11.06 -10.10 6.76
C TYR A 61 11.09 -10.25 8.28
N THR A 62 10.52 -9.29 9.02
CA THR A 62 10.41 -9.35 10.48
C THR A 62 9.27 -10.28 10.91
N HIS A 63 9.17 -10.57 12.22
CA HIS A 63 8.07 -11.35 12.82
C HIS A 63 6.68 -10.87 12.37
N ARG A 64 6.51 -9.58 12.06
CA ARG A 64 5.22 -9.02 11.61
C ARG A 64 4.81 -9.52 10.23
N GLY A 65 5.76 -9.73 9.31
CA GLY A 65 5.50 -10.27 7.96
C GLY A 65 4.96 -11.69 7.96
N GLU A 66 5.25 -12.48 9.00
CA GLU A 66 4.73 -13.85 9.17
C GLU A 66 3.20 -13.90 9.16
N THR A 67 2.53 -12.81 9.53
CA THR A 67 1.08 -12.65 9.50
C THR A 67 0.52 -12.81 8.08
N LEU A 68 1.20 -12.27 7.06
CA LEU A 68 0.82 -12.41 5.65
C LEU A 68 0.96 -13.85 5.18
N ARG A 69 2.03 -14.52 5.62
CA ARG A 69 2.26 -15.94 5.32
C ARG A 69 1.18 -16.83 5.90
N LYS A 70 0.94 -16.71 7.21
CA LYS A 70 0.01 -17.59 7.94
C LYS A 70 -1.46 -17.40 7.56
N ASN A 71 -1.91 -16.15 7.42
CA ASN A 71 -3.34 -15.87 7.24
C ASN A 71 -3.73 -15.78 5.75
N PHE A 72 -2.81 -15.38 4.88
CA PHE A 72 -3.11 -15.15 3.47
C PHE A 72 -2.38 -16.08 2.50
N GLY A 73 -1.41 -16.88 2.98
CA GLY A 73 -0.64 -17.80 2.13
C GLY A 73 0.38 -17.08 1.26
N VAL A 74 0.76 -15.85 1.60
CA VAL A 74 1.73 -15.06 0.84
C VAL A 74 3.14 -15.45 1.24
N THR A 75 3.96 -15.82 0.25
CA THR A 75 5.37 -16.18 0.49
C THR A 75 6.28 -14.99 0.23
N PHE A 76 7.25 -14.75 1.11
CA PHE A 76 8.27 -13.72 0.89
C PHE A 76 9.52 -14.34 0.27
N THR A 77 10.09 -13.67 -0.72
CA THR A 77 11.41 -14.02 -1.25
C THR A 77 12.30 -12.81 -1.33
N THR A 78 13.47 -12.91 -0.72
CA THR A 78 14.47 -11.86 -0.83
C THR A 78 14.95 -11.79 -2.26
N SER A 79 15.04 -10.59 -2.82
CA SER A 79 15.88 -10.36 -3.99
C SER A 79 17.28 -10.90 -3.68
N ARG A 80 17.86 -11.70 -4.59
CA ARG A 80 19.30 -12.00 -4.50
C ARG A 80 20.04 -10.66 -4.59
N SER A 81 21.19 -10.51 -3.95
CA SER A 81 22.04 -9.30 -4.08
C SER A 81 22.44 -8.95 -5.53
N TYR A 82 22.14 -9.83 -6.49
CA TYR A 82 22.31 -9.65 -7.94
C TYR A 82 20.99 -9.41 -8.71
N GLY A 83 19.88 -9.13 -8.02
CA GLY A 83 18.60 -8.76 -8.62
C GLY A 83 18.47 -7.26 -8.81
N SER A 84 19.48 -6.59 -9.37
CA SER A 84 19.50 -5.15 -9.67
C SER A 84 18.29 -4.71 -10.49
N ASP A 85 17.74 -5.62 -11.29
CA ASP A 85 16.73 -5.29 -12.30
C ASP A 85 15.35 -5.02 -11.69
N ALA A 86 14.96 -5.76 -10.65
CA ALA A 86 13.67 -5.54 -9.99
C ALA A 86 13.64 -4.21 -9.23
N ASN A 87 14.73 -3.89 -8.52
CA ASN A 87 14.87 -2.61 -7.84
C ASN A 87 15.01 -1.48 -8.88
N GLY A 88 15.73 -1.69 -9.98
CA GLY A 88 15.81 -0.74 -11.08
C GLY A 88 14.46 -0.45 -11.75
N ILE A 89 13.56 -1.44 -11.87
CA ILE A 89 12.19 -1.23 -12.37
C ILE A 89 11.37 -0.39 -11.39
N ILE A 90 11.47 -0.65 -10.09
CA ILE A 90 10.75 0.11 -9.05
C ILE A 90 11.27 1.55 -8.99
N GLU A 91 12.59 1.74 -8.98
CA GLU A 91 13.21 3.07 -8.98
C GLU A 91 12.87 3.85 -10.25
N ARG A 92 12.86 3.21 -11.43
CA ARG A 92 12.41 3.86 -12.66
C ARG A 92 10.93 4.23 -12.63
N ALA A 93 10.07 3.39 -12.05
CA ALA A 93 8.65 3.69 -11.90
C ALA A 93 8.44 4.89 -10.96
N LEU A 94 9.13 4.92 -9.81
CA LEU A 94 9.08 6.04 -8.88
C LEU A 94 9.63 7.33 -9.52
N GLN A 95 10.77 7.23 -10.23
CA GLN A 95 11.33 8.37 -10.96
C GLN A 95 10.42 8.85 -12.11
N SER A 96 9.69 7.94 -12.77
CA SER A 96 8.72 8.33 -13.80
C SER A 96 7.60 9.15 -13.19
N VAL A 97 7.08 8.71 -12.04
CA VAL A 97 6.06 9.42 -11.27
C VAL A 97 6.58 10.77 -10.79
N GLU A 98 7.76 10.81 -10.18
CA GLU A 98 8.35 12.08 -9.73
C GLU A 98 8.56 13.07 -10.88
N LYS A 99 9.07 12.59 -12.02
CA LYS A 99 9.33 13.43 -13.20
C LYS A 99 8.07 13.88 -13.91
N SER A 100 6.99 13.12 -13.86
CA SER A 100 5.78 13.46 -14.60
C SER A 100 5.13 14.73 -14.09
N PHE A 101 5.21 15.00 -12.79
CA PHE A 101 4.76 16.25 -12.19
C PHE A 101 5.89 17.25 -11.86
N GLU A 102 7.18 16.85 -11.93
CA GLU A 102 8.31 17.73 -11.63
C GLU A 102 8.21 19.06 -12.38
N HIS A 103 7.81 19.07 -13.65
CA HIS A 103 7.72 20.32 -14.43
C HIS A 103 6.55 21.23 -14.05
N ASP A 104 5.49 20.67 -13.47
CA ASP A 104 4.25 21.38 -13.15
C ASP A 104 4.20 21.83 -11.68
N LEU A 105 5.05 21.27 -10.82
CA LEU A 105 5.12 21.64 -9.40
C LEU A 105 6.11 22.79 -9.15
N PRO A 106 5.70 23.91 -8.54
CA PRO A 106 6.65 24.92 -8.10
C PRO A 106 7.42 24.43 -6.86
N GLY A 107 8.70 24.83 -6.73
CA GLY A 107 9.50 24.55 -5.52
C GLY A 107 10.19 23.18 -5.46
N ILE A 108 10.44 22.53 -6.59
CA ILE A 108 11.24 21.30 -6.67
C ILE A 108 12.60 21.50 -6.00
N ALA A 109 13.01 20.51 -5.20
CA ALA A 109 14.32 20.50 -4.52
C ALA A 109 15.47 20.52 -5.54
N GLN A 110 16.00 21.70 -5.84
CA GLN A 110 17.22 21.81 -6.63
C GLN A 110 18.43 21.46 -5.76
N PRO A 111 19.47 20.80 -6.31
CA PRO A 111 20.72 20.62 -5.59
C PRO A 111 21.21 22.00 -5.12
N PRO A 112 21.76 22.10 -3.90
CA PRO A 112 22.07 23.39 -3.29
C PRO A 112 23.06 24.15 -4.18
N LYS A 113 22.56 25.13 -4.94
CA LYS A 113 23.40 26.06 -5.68
C LYS A 113 24.20 26.84 -4.64
N ALA A 114 25.52 26.88 -4.81
CA ALA A 114 26.41 27.59 -3.90
C ALA A 114 25.84 29.00 -3.63
N LYS A 115 25.74 29.39 -2.35
CA LYS A 115 25.13 30.64 -1.84
C LYS A 115 25.49 31.93 -2.61
N LYS A 116 26.55 31.92 -3.42
CA LYS A 116 27.00 33.03 -4.26
C LYS A 116 26.12 33.31 -5.49
N GLN A 117 25.19 32.43 -5.87
CA GLN A 117 24.34 32.61 -7.08
C GLN A 117 22.90 33.08 -6.82
N GLY A 118 22.53 33.48 -5.59
CA GLY A 118 21.18 33.98 -5.32
C GLY A 118 20.07 32.95 -5.59
N GLY A 119 20.37 31.66 -5.39
CA GLY A 119 19.38 30.59 -5.53
C GLY A 119 18.23 30.78 -4.55
N LYS A 120 17.01 30.90 -5.06
CA LYS A 120 15.79 30.90 -4.23
C LYS A 120 15.68 29.54 -3.53
N ASP A 121 15.37 29.56 -2.23
CA ASP A 121 15.10 28.34 -1.48
C ASP A 121 13.82 27.70 -2.02
N SER A 122 13.94 26.51 -2.59
CA SER A 122 12.83 25.80 -3.21
C SER A 122 11.73 25.44 -2.19
N ARG A 123 12.09 25.29 -0.91
CA ARG A 123 11.15 25.04 0.19
C ARG A 123 10.17 26.18 0.41
N LEU A 124 10.57 27.41 0.08
CA LEU A 124 9.72 28.61 0.23
C LEU A 124 8.76 28.79 -0.96
N VAL A 125 8.92 28.00 -2.01
CA VAL A 125 8.15 28.08 -3.27
C VAL A 125 7.27 26.84 -3.47
N ALA A 126 7.54 25.75 -2.74
CA ALA A 126 6.72 24.54 -2.75
C ALA A 126 5.35 24.83 -2.12
N ASN A 127 4.29 24.74 -2.91
CA ASN A 127 2.90 25.05 -2.51
C ASN A 127 1.93 23.87 -2.72
N VAL A 128 2.47 22.68 -2.97
CA VAL A 128 1.69 21.49 -3.37
C VAL A 128 1.18 20.78 -2.13
N THR A 129 -0.12 20.57 -2.07
CA THR A 129 -0.81 19.85 -1.01
C THR A 129 -0.67 18.33 -1.19
N ILE A 130 -0.91 17.56 -0.12
CA ILE A 130 -0.88 16.09 -0.22
C ILE A 130 -2.03 15.56 -1.07
N GLU A 131 -3.15 16.29 -1.10
CA GLU A 131 -4.31 16.02 -1.92
C GLU A 131 -3.98 16.16 -3.41
N GLU A 132 -3.36 17.27 -3.83
CA GLU A 132 -2.90 17.47 -5.20
C GLU A 132 -1.86 16.41 -5.59
N LEU A 133 -0.90 16.11 -4.71
CA LEU A 133 0.09 15.06 -4.96
C LEU A 133 -0.57 13.68 -5.13
N ARG A 134 -1.62 13.38 -4.35
CA ARG A 134 -2.41 12.15 -4.49
C ARG A 134 -3.09 12.07 -5.86
N GLU A 135 -3.65 13.17 -6.35
CA GLU A 135 -4.26 13.24 -7.69
C GLU A 135 -3.23 12.92 -8.78
N TYR A 136 -2.07 13.59 -8.77
CA TYR A 136 -1.00 13.34 -9.74
C TYR A 136 -0.51 11.90 -9.73
N VAL A 137 -0.32 11.31 -8.54
CA VAL A 137 0.13 9.92 -8.42
C VAL A 137 -0.91 8.95 -8.97
N LEU A 138 -2.20 9.17 -8.69
CA LEU A 138 -3.28 8.33 -9.19
C LEU A 138 -3.40 8.40 -10.71
N GLU A 139 -3.26 9.59 -11.29
CA GLU A 139 -3.25 9.81 -12.74
C GLU A 139 -2.10 9.05 -13.41
N GLU A 140 -0.88 9.22 -12.90
CA GLU A 140 0.30 8.56 -13.45
C GLU A 140 0.20 7.04 -13.32
N ILE A 141 -0.32 6.51 -12.21
CA ILE A 141 -0.55 5.07 -12.05
C ILE A 141 -1.50 4.56 -13.14
N LEU A 142 -2.57 5.31 -13.43
CA LEU A 142 -3.55 4.94 -14.45
C LEU A 142 -2.92 4.96 -15.85
N LEU A 143 -2.22 6.05 -16.18
CA LEU A 143 -1.50 6.21 -17.46
C LEU A 143 -0.45 5.12 -17.64
N HIS A 144 0.39 4.87 -16.63
CA HIS A 144 1.39 3.80 -16.66
C HIS A 144 0.73 2.45 -16.91
N ASN A 145 -0.28 2.08 -16.12
CA ASN A 145 -0.92 0.78 -16.24
C ASN A 145 -1.57 0.55 -17.61
N GLN A 146 -2.17 1.59 -18.19
CA GLN A 146 -2.89 1.51 -19.45
C GLN A 146 -2.00 1.63 -20.68
N LEU A 147 -1.04 2.58 -20.67
CA LEU A 147 -0.36 3.07 -21.86
C LEU A 147 1.14 2.78 -21.90
N ALA A 148 1.79 2.43 -20.78
CA ALA A 148 3.24 2.19 -20.80
C ALA A 148 3.59 1.05 -21.77
N ASP A 149 4.47 1.32 -22.73
CA ASP A 149 4.96 0.32 -23.66
C ASP A 149 6.16 -0.43 -23.06
N LEU A 150 5.97 -1.73 -22.83
CA LEU A 150 7.01 -2.61 -22.28
C LEU A 150 7.79 -3.37 -23.35
N SER A 151 7.57 -3.09 -24.64
CA SER A 151 8.23 -3.77 -25.77
C SER A 151 9.77 -3.83 -25.66
N ASN A 152 10.39 -2.81 -25.09
CA ASN A 152 11.86 -2.74 -24.93
C ASN A 152 12.40 -3.39 -23.65
N SER A 153 11.53 -3.85 -22.74
CA SER A 153 11.93 -4.36 -21.42
C SER A 153 11.27 -5.67 -21.02
N TYR A 154 10.31 -6.16 -21.81
CA TYR A 154 9.55 -7.37 -21.53
C TYR A 154 9.72 -8.38 -22.66
N ASP A 155 10.35 -9.50 -22.33
CA ASP A 155 10.46 -10.64 -23.22
C ASP A 155 9.16 -11.46 -23.18
N ARG A 156 8.62 -11.77 -24.36
CA ARG A 156 7.40 -12.55 -24.50
C ARG A 156 7.73 -14.03 -24.33
N ASP A 157 6.91 -14.74 -23.56
CA ASP A 157 6.99 -16.20 -23.52
C ASP A 157 6.36 -16.80 -24.79
N ASP A 158 6.78 -18.03 -25.14
CA ASP A 158 6.38 -18.72 -26.38
C ASP A 158 4.85 -18.91 -26.52
N ASP A 159 4.13 -18.98 -25.41
CA ASP A 159 2.68 -19.16 -25.36
C ASP A 159 1.89 -17.85 -25.53
N MET A 160 2.56 -16.70 -25.54
CA MET A 160 1.90 -15.40 -25.69
C MET A 160 1.56 -15.10 -27.15
N PRO A 161 0.31 -14.71 -27.46
CA PRO A 161 -0.07 -14.29 -28.80
C PRO A 161 0.77 -13.09 -29.26
N THR A 162 1.28 -13.10 -30.50
CA THR A 162 2.10 -12.00 -31.05
C THR A 162 1.37 -10.65 -31.04
N GLY A 163 0.05 -10.66 -31.22
CA GLY A 163 -0.79 -9.45 -31.23
C GLY A 163 -1.18 -8.90 -29.86
N LEU A 164 -0.79 -9.53 -28.74
CA LEU A 164 -1.10 -9.02 -27.40
C LEU A 164 -0.32 -7.72 -27.14
N PRO A 165 -0.98 -6.59 -26.80
CA PRO A 165 -0.28 -5.38 -26.43
C PRO A 165 0.61 -5.60 -25.21
N LEU A 166 1.83 -5.06 -25.24
CA LEU A 166 2.78 -5.14 -24.11
C LEU A 166 2.58 -3.99 -23.13
N THR A 167 1.32 -3.72 -22.79
CA THR A 167 0.99 -2.78 -21.71
C THR A 167 0.80 -3.53 -20.40
N PRO A 168 1.09 -2.91 -19.24
CA PRO A 168 0.99 -3.60 -17.96
C PRO A 168 -0.38 -4.26 -17.72
N ILE A 169 -1.47 -3.54 -18.02
CA ILE A 169 -2.82 -4.05 -17.86
C ILE A 169 -3.14 -5.21 -18.81
N SER A 170 -2.66 -5.16 -20.05
CA SER A 170 -2.90 -6.20 -21.06
C SER A 170 -2.19 -7.50 -20.68
N LEU A 171 -0.93 -7.40 -20.27
CA LEU A 171 -0.15 -8.52 -19.79
C LEU A 171 -0.76 -9.14 -18.53
N TRP A 172 -1.20 -8.32 -17.58
CA TRP A 172 -1.84 -8.83 -16.36
C TRP A 172 -3.15 -9.55 -16.65
N ARG A 173 -4.05 -8.97 -17.46
CA ARG A 173 -5.31 -9.61 -17.84
C ARG A 173 -5.07 -10.95 -18.55
N TRP A 174 -4.11 -10.99 -19.47
CA TRP A 174 -3.73 -12.22 -20.15
C TRP A 174 -3.15 -13.26 -19.17
N GLY A 175 -2.28 -12.84 -18.24
CA GLY A 175 -1.69 -13.71 -17.23
C GLY A 175 -2.73 -14.28 -16.25
N ILE A 176 -3.68 -13.47 -15.79
CA ILE A 176 -4.79 -13.95 -14.96
C ILE A 176 -5.61 -15.00 -15.72
N LYS A 177 -6.01 -14.71 -16.95
CA LYS A 177 -6.86 -15.59 -17.75
C LYS A 177 -6.20 -16.93 -18.09
N ASN A 178 -4.91 -16.93 -18.43
CA ASN A 178 -4.24 -18.09 -19.02
C ASN A 178 -3.29 -18.83 -18.06
N ARG A 179 -2.81 -18.19 -16.98
CA ARG A 179 -1.81 -18.79 -16.07
C ARG A 179 -2.33 -19.03 -14.66
N MET A 180 -2.92 -18.01 -14.04
CA MET A 180 -3.33 -18.09 -12.63
C MET A 180 -4.78 -18.51 -12.42
N GLY A 181 -5.64 -18.39 -13.44
CA GLY A 181 -7.06 -18.69 -13.33
C GLY A 181 -7.77 -17.69 -12.42
N THR A 182 -8.30 -18.16 -11.28
CA THR A 182 -9.10 -17.31 -10.38
C THR A 182 -8.20 -16.54 -9.41
N VAL A 183 -8.38 -15.21 -9.38
CA VAL A 183 -7.71 -14.34 -8.41
C VAL A 183 -8.43 -14.42 -7.07
N ARG A 184 -7.68 -14.65 -5.99
CA ARG A 184 -8.21 -14.55 -4.63
C ARG A 184 -8.42 -13.08 -4.27
N THR A 185 -9.57 -12.77 -3.69
CA THR A 185 -9.88 -11.45 -3.15
C THR A 185 -10.14 -11.56 -1.65
N VAL A 186 -9.84 -10.49 -0.92
CA VAL A 186 -10.07 -10.37 0.53
C VAL A 186 -10.62 -8.97 0.75
N SER A 187 -11.64 -8.83 1.59
CA SER A 187 -12.14 -7.50 1.95
C SER A 187 -11.02 -6.68 2.61
N LYS A 188 -10.87 -5.41 2.21
CA LYS A 188 -9.92 -4.46 2.81
C LYS A 188 -9.96 -4.46 4.34
N LYS A 189 -11.17 -4.44 4.90
CA LYS A 189 -11.42 -4.48 6.34
C LYS A 189 -10.79 -5.72 7.00
N ASN A 190 -11.16 -6.92 6.57
CA ASN A 190 -10.60 -8.16 7.14
C ASN A 190 -9.09 -8.26 6.98
N PHE A 191 -8.54 -7.76 5.87
CA PHE A 191 -7.10 -7.71 5.69
C PHE A 191 -6.43 -6.81 6.73
N LEU A 192 -6.85 -5.54 6.82
CA LEU A 192 -6.29 -4.58 7.78
C LEU A 192 -6.39 -5.11 9.22
N LEU A 193 -7.54 -5.67 9.59
CA LEU A 193 -7.76 -6.24 10.92
C LEU A 193 -6.80 -7.38 11.24
N THR A 194 -6.52 -8.22 10.24
CA THR A 194 -5.58 -9.33 10.40
C THR A 194 -4.16 -8.83 10.58
N MET A 195 -3.83 -7.69 9.95
CA MET A 195 -2.50 -7.08 9.95
C MET A 195 -2.21 -6.20 11.17
N LEU A 196 -3.22 -5.86 11.97
CA LEU A 196 -3.06 -5.08 13.19
C LEU A 196 -2.17 -5.81 14.21
N PRO A 197 -1.39 -5.07 15.02
CA PRO A 197 -0.56 -5.66 16.06
C PRO A 197 -1.45 -6.39 17.07
N ARG A 198 -1.02 -7.60 17.45
CA ARG A 198 -1.65 -8.39 18.51
C ARG A 198 -0.80 -8.34 19.76
N GLY A 199 -1.46 -8.19 20.90
CA GLY A 199 -0.82 -8.27 22.20
C GLY A 199 -1.88 -8.26 23.30
N MET A 200 -1.42 -8.32 24.54
CA MET A 200 -2.32 -8.30 25.69
C MET A 200 -2.74 -6.87 26.02
N ALA A 201 -4.03 -6.68 26.26
CA ALA A 201 -4.59 -5.44 26.78
C ALA A 201 -5.09 -5.66 28.21
N THR A 202 -5.05 -4.63 29.05
CA THR A 202 -5.62 -4.68 30.40
C THR A 202 -6.97 -3.96 30.43
N ALA A 203 -7.99 -4.60 31.01
CA ALA A 203 -9.28 -3.94 31.23
C ALA A 203 -9.19 -2.94 32.38
N SER A 204 -9.80 -1.77 32.21
CA SER A 204 -9.99 -0.79 33.26
C SER A 204 -11.33 -0.08 33.10
N VAL A 205 -11.74 0.66 34.13
CA VAL A 205 -12.96 1.49 34.07
C VAL A 205 -12.91 2.55 32.96
N LYS A 206 -11.70 2.92 32.50
CA LYS A 206 -11.49 3.87 31.40
C LYS A 206 -11.53 3.23 30.01
N GLY A 207 -11.66 1.90 29.93
CA GLY A 207 -11.50 1.15 28.69
C GLY A 207 -10.34 0.14 28.75
N PHE A 208 -10.11 -0.53 27.63
CA PHE A 208 -8.96 -1.40 27.43
C PHE A 208 -7.70 -0.59 27.21
N CYS A 209 -6.68 -0.81 28.04
CA CYS A 209 -5.36 -0.22 27.88
C CYS A 209 -4.47 -1.16 27.07
N PHE A 210 -4.02 -0.69 25.91
CA PHE A 210 -3.02 -1.37 25.09
C PHE A 210 -1.91 -0.37 24.74
N GLN A 211 -0.67 -0.68 25.14
CA GLN A 211 0.50 0.19 24.92
C GLN A 211 0.29 1.64 25.42
N GLY A 212 -0.46 1.82 26.52
CA GLY A 212 -0.74 3.15 27.10
C GLY A 212 -1.88 3.91 26.45
N LEU A 213 -2.46 3.38 25.37
CA LEU A 213 -3.67 3.91 24.73
C LEU A 213 -4.91 3.22 25.31
N TYR A 214 -5.93 4.01 25.61
CA TYR A 214 -7.21 3.53 26.07
C TYR A 214 -8.19 3.48 24.91
N PHE A 215 -8.87 2.34 24.81
CA PHE A 215 -9.88 2.10 23.80
C PHE A 215 -11.19 1.74 24.48
N TRP A 216 -12.27 2.30 23.96
CA TRP A 216 -13.62 2.13 24.49
C TRP A 216 -14.57 1.85 23.33
N SER A 217 -15.59 1.05 23.61
CA SER A 217 -16.72 0.84 22.71
C SER A 217 -17.98 0.68 23.53
N GLU A 218 -19.08 1.29 23.06
CA GLU A 218 -20.42 1.17 23.64
C GLU A 218 -20.81 -0.29 23.82
N ARG A 219 -20.51 -1.13 22.82
CA ARG A 219 -20.85 -2.55 22.87
C ARG A 219 -20.07 -3.31 23.94
N LEU A 220 -18.83 -2.92 24.25
CA LEU A 220 -18.06 -3.52 25.35
C LEU A 220 -18.54 -3.03 26.72
N GLU A 221 -19.04 -1.80 26.78
CA GLU A 221 -19.68 -1.27 27.99
C GLU A 221 -21.00 -1.99 28.29
N GLU A 222 -21.86 -2.20 27.29
CA GLU A 222 -23.09 -3.00 27.42
C GLU A 222 -22.81 -4.44 27.90
N LEU A 223 -21.65 -4.98 27.55
CA LEU A 223 -21.19 -6.32 27.98
C LEU A 223 -20.55 -6.32 29.38
N GLY A 224 -20.47 -5.16 30.05
CA GLY A 224 -19.98 -5.03 31.43
C GLY A 224 -18.45 -5.06 31.56
N PHE A 225 -17.68 -4.93 30.47
CA PHE A 225 -16.22 -5.02 30.53
C PHE A 225 -15.53 -3.89 31.30
N PHE A 226 -16.23 -2.77 31.54
CA PHE A 226 -15.67 -1.57 32.18
C PHE A 226 -16.27 -1.28 33.56
N GLU A 227 -17.10 -2.17 34.09
CA GLU A 227 -17.72 -1.99 35.40
C GLU A 227 -16.73 -2.15 36.55
N LYS A 228 -17.01 -1.45 37.67
CA LYS A 228 -16.20 -1.39 38.88
C LYS A 228 -16.22 -2.68 39.72
N THR A 229 -16.47 -3.85 39.14
CA THR A 229 -16.37 -5.15 39.82
C THR A 229 -14.89 -5.47 40.03
N ALA A 230 -14.34 -4.77 41.02
CA ALA A 230 -12.99 -4.83 41.51
C ALA A 230 -12.70 -6.25 42.02
N GLN A 231 -11.93 -7.01 41.25
CA GLN A 231 -10.93 -8.00 41.73
C GLN A 231 -10.43 -8.96 40.64
N LEU A 232 -10.87 -8.82 39.39
CA LEU A 232 -10.31 -9.65 38.32
C LEU A 232 -9.36 -8.79 37.49
N HIS A 233 -8.06 -8.92 37.77
CA HIS A 233 -7.03 -8.72 36.76
C HIS A 233 -7.21 -9.77 35.66
N HIS A 234 -8.29 -9.65 34.87
CA HIS A 234 -8.46 -10.41 33.66
C HIS A 234 -7.47 -9.85 32.65
N THR A 235 -6.28 -10.44 32.59
CA THR A 235 -5.46 -10.44 31.37
C THR A 235 -6.21 -11.27 30.34
N THR A 236 -7.22 -10.67 29.74
CA THR A 236 -7.89 -11.27 28.60
C THR A 236 -6.94 -11.11 27.41
N ASN A 237 -6.63 -12.21 26.72
CA ASN A 237 -5.96 -12.19 25.42
C ASN A 237 -6.90 -11.58 24.37
N LEU A 238 -7.19 -10.28 24.52
CA LEU A 238 -7.94 -9.53 23.54
C LEU A 238 -6.96 -9.03 22.50
N SER A 239 -7.03 -9.65 21.32
CA SER A 239 -6.36 -9.12 20.15
C SER A 239 -6.88 -7.71 19.90
N ALA A 240 -5.99 -6.70 19.85
CA ALA A 240 -6.36 -5.29 19.60
C ALA A 240 -7.21 -5.10 18.33
N SER A 241 -7.17 -6.06 17.39
CA SER A 241 -8.06 -6.13 16.24
C SER A 241 -9.56 -6.18 16.57
N LEU A 242 -9.95 -6.71 17.75
CA LEU A 242 -11.36 -6.75 18.20
C LEU A 242 -11.85 -5.38 18.69
N ILE A 243 -10.94 -4.51 19.13
CA ILE A 243 -11.29 -3.27 19.80
C ILE A 243 -11.54 -2.13 18.79
N LEU A 244 -10.90 -2.18 17.63
CA LEU A 244 -11.06 -1.19 16.55
C LEU A 244 -12.30 -1.45 15.66
N LEU A 245 -13.19 -2.35 16.05
CA LEU A 245 -14.27 -2.87 15.20
C LEU A 245 -15.70 -2.51 15.60
N GLN A 246 -15.88 -1.75 16.67
CA GLN A 246 -17.19 -1.39 17.18
C GLN A 246 -17.33 0.11 17.23
#